data_AF-A0A5C8PM24-F1
#
_entry.id   AF-A0A5C8PM24-F1
#
_cell.length_a   1.000
_cell.length_b   1.000
_cell.length_c   1.000
_cell.angle_alpha   90.00
_cell.angle_beta   90.00
_cell.angle_gamma   90.00
#
_symmetry.space_group_name_H-M   'P 1'
#
loop_
_entity.id
_entity.type
_entity.pdbx_description
1 polymer ?
#
loop_
_entity_poly.entity_id
_entity_poly.type
_entity_poly.pdbx_seq_one_letter_code
_entity_poly.pdbx_strand_id
1 'polypeptide(L)'
;MDMSRRRFISMAACAAAAAALPMRASTASEPLRLVIPFPAGGVTDAVGRKVADGLREIWNAPIVVENRGGGSGIIGAAYAKGAPPDGRTLFFGYAGTHAANASLFKNLPYDPVADFTPIGLIADTPLLILVNGSAPFSDLRGLIAYAKAHPGKLSFGSQGNGAPSHLVLELFKERAGVSITHIPYKGLSQLVPDLLANRIDGYFAAPLGVTDHINSGKLRALALTATSHLPGLEDVPTTAEAGLPDFDYSSWFGLLAAGQIPEAKADVMSKDLESVVRSEPFQKWAQDRFLRPLASSRSQFADFMAEQTRLLRHIIVSTDITLD
;
A
#
# COMPACT_ATOMS: atom_id res chain seq x y z
N MET A 1 -63.86 18.67 36.65
CA MET A 1 -63.94 17.97 35.35
C MET A 1 -63.82 16.48 35.63
N ASP A 2 -64.94 15.77 35.74
CA ASP A 2 -64.95 14.33 36.00
C ASP A 2 -64.52 13.57 34.73
N MET A 3 -63.27 13.12 34.73
CA MET A 3 -62.79 12.17 33.73
C MET A 3 -63.47 10.83 33.98
N SER A 4 -64.35 10.42 33.06
CA SER A 4 -65.06 9.14 33.19
C SER A 4 -64.07 7.98 33.27
N ARG A 5 -64.34 7.01 34.15
CA ARG A 5 -63.51 5.79 34.32
C ARG A 5 -63.20 5.09 32.99
N ARG A 6 -64.11 5.16 32.02
CA ARG A 6 -63.90 4.64 30.66
C ARG A 6 -62.78 5.37 29.91
N ARG A 7 -62.70 6.70 30.00
CA ARG A 7 -61.61 7.48 29.37
C ARG A 7 -60.26 7.22 30.04
N PHE A 8 -60.24 6.98 31.36
CA PHE A 8 -59.01 6.65 32.08
C PHE A 8 -58.46 5.28 31.65
N ILE A 9 -59.33 4.27 31.53
CA ILE A 9 -58.95 2.92 31.06
C ILE A 9 -58.49 2.95 29.60
N SER A 10 -59.17 3.71 28.73
CA SER A 10 -58.75 3.85 27.33
C SER A 10 -57.40 4.55 27.18
N MET A 11 -57.10 5.58 27.98
CA MET A 11 -55.78 6.22 27.98
C MET A 11 -54.68 5.31 28.54
N ALA A 12 -54.96 4.53 29.59
CA ALA A 12 -54.01 3.55 30.13
C ALA A 12 -53.71 2.42 29.14
N ALA A 13 -54.70 1.97 28.38
CA ALA A 13 -54.52 0.96 27.33
C ALA A 13 -53.69 1.48 26.14
N CYS A 14 -53.86 2.75 25.73
CA CYS A 14 -53.02 3.37 24.72
C CYS A 14 -51.57 3.59 25.20
N ALA A 15 -51.36 3.91 26.48
CA ALA A 15 -50.01 4.04 27.05
C ALA A 15 -49.29 2.69 27.14
N ALA A 16 -50.00 1.60 27.45
CA ALA A 16 -49.42 0.25 27.49
C ALA A 16 -49.07 -0.29 26.09
N ALA A 17 -49.84 0.09 25.05
CA ALA A 17 -49.54 -0.30 23.67
C ALA A 17 -48.29 0.41 23.10
N ALA A 18 -47.97 1.62 23.58
CA ALA A 18 -46.76 2.35 23.17
C ALA A 18 -45.46 1.78 23.78
N ALA A 19 -45.56 1.08 24.93
CA ALA A 19 -44.42 0.45 25.59
C ALA A 19 -44.05 -0.93 25.00
N ALA A 20 -44.87 -1.48 24.10
CA ALA A 20 -44.66 -2.78 23.45
C ALA A 20 -44.09 -2.67 22.03
N LEU A 21 -43.71 -1.48 21.57
CA LEU A 21 -42.85 -1.37 20.39
C LEU A 21 -41.52 -2.03 20.76
N PRO A 22 -41.08 -3.09 20.05
CA PRO A 22 -39.74 -3.59 20.25
C PRO A 22 -38.83 -2.42 19.91
N MET A 23 -38.16 -1.90 20.93
CA MET A 23 -36.97 -1.09 20.71
C MET A 23 -35.95 -2.07 20.13
N ARG A 24 -36.09 -2.36 18.83
CA ARG A 24 -34.98 -2.76 18.01
C ARG A 24 -34.05 -1.56 18.10
N ALA A 25 -33.24 -1.54 19.16
CA ALA A 25 -31.87 -1.15 19.00
C ALA A 25 -31.41 -2.00 17.82
N SER A 26 -31.52 -1.43 16.63
CA SER A 26 -30.52 -1.65 15.61
C SER A 26 -29.24 -1.32 16.34
N THR A 27 -28.64 -2.33 16.98
CA THR A 27 -27.21 -2.40 17.14
C THR A 27 -26.72 -2.47 15.70
N ALA A 28 -26.77 -1.33 15.00
CA ALA A 28 -26.12 -1.15 13.73
C ALA A 28 -24.67 -1.38 14.10
N SER A 29 -24.21 -2.60 13.89
CA SER A 29 -22.86 -2.99 14.22
C SER A 29 -21.97 -1.98 13.49
N GLU A 30 -21.13 -1.25 14.23
CA GLU A 30 -20.32 -0.15 13.70
C GLU A 30 -19.69 -0.58 12.38
N PRO A 31 -19.81 0.14 11.26
CA PRO A 31 -19.41 -0.39 9.96
C PRO A 31 -17.98 -0.93 9.97
N LEU A 32 -17.69 -1.94 9.13
CA LEU A 32 -16.31 -2.37 8.90
C LEU A 32 -15.54 -1.20 8.29
N ARG A 33 -14.26 -1.06 8.64
CA ARG A 33 -13.42 0.06 8.22
C ARG A 33 -12.16 -0.48 7.59
N LEU A 34 -11.75 0.11 6.47
CA LEU A 34 -10.44 -0.13 5.86
C LEU A 34 -9.65 1.18 5.92
N VAL A 35 -8.62 1.21 6.78
CA VAL A 35 -7.71 2.33 6.89
C VAL A 35 -6.62 2.20 5.83
N ILE A 36 -6.53 3.18 4.94
CA ILE A 36 -5.49 3.28 3.90
C ILE A 36 -4.48 4.35 4.30
N PRO A 37 -3.18 4.04 4.45
CA PRO A 37 -2.18 4.97 4.99
C PRO A 37 -1.68 6.04 3.99
N PHE A 38 -2.46 6.36 2.97
CA PHE A 38 -2.12 7.31 1.90
C PHE A 38 -3.33 8.16 1.49
N PRO A 39 -3.11 9.34 0.89
CA PRO A 39 -4.18 10.14 0.27
C PRO A 39 -4.96 9.34 -0.79
N ALA A 40 -6.19 9.76 -1.04
CA ALA A 40 -7.04 9.16 -2.08
C ALA A 40 -6.48 9.40 -3.49
N GLY A 41 -6.83 8.51 -4.43
CA GLY A 41 -6.47 8.64 -5.85
C GLY A 41 -5.13 8.02 -6.27
N GLY A 42 -4.37 7.43 -5.33
CA GLY A 42 -3.16 6.64 -5.64
C GLY A 42 -3.42 5.14 -5.82
N VAL A 43 -2.37 4.39 -6.18
CA VAL A 43 -2.45 2.93 -6.37
C VAL A 43 -2.98 2.19 -5.14
N THR A 44 -2.53 2.58 -3.93
CA THR A 44 -2.99 1.99 -2.66
C THR A 44 -4.48 2.23 -2.41
N ASP A 45 -4.99 3.42 -2.75
CA ASP A 45 -6.42 3.73 -2.61
C ASP A 45 -7.27 2.92 -3.60
N ALA A 46 -6.82 2.81 -4.85
CA ALA A 46 -7.49 2.02 -5.88
C ALA A 46 -7.56 0.53 -5.51
N VAL A 47 -6.44 -0.06 -5.07
CA VAL A 47 -6.38 -1.47 -4.66
C VAL A 47 -7.22 -1.71 -3.41
N GLY A 48 -7.09 -0.85 -2.39
CA GLY A 48 -7.85 -0.98 -1.15
C GLY A 48 -9.36 -0.94 -1.38
N ARG A 49 -9.84 -0.03 -2.24
CA ARG A 49 -11.27 0.03 -2.62
C ARG A 49 -11.71 -1.22 -3.37
N LYS A 50 -10.91 -1.71 -4.32
CA LYS A 50 -11.26 -2.91 -5.07
C LYS A 50 -11.36 -4.15 -4.19
N VAL A 51 -10.45 -4.32 -3.23
CA VAL A 51 -10.52 -5.40 -2.23
C VAL A 51 -11.73 -5.22 -1.32
N ALA A 52 -11.97 -3.99 -0.84
CA ALA A 52 -13.12 -3.69 -0.01
C ALA A 52 -14.43 -4.03 -0.73
N ASP A 53 -14.57 -3.72 -2.02
CA ASP A 53 -15.77 -4.07 -2.78
C ASP A 53 -15.98 -5.58 -2.88
N GLY A 54 -14.93 -6.37 -3.14
CA GLY A 54 -15.03 -7.83 -3.16
C GLY A 54 -15.40 -8.41 -1.78
N LEU A 55 -14.80 -7.90 -0.70
CA LEU A 55 -15.11 -8.36 0.66
C LEU A 55 -16.51 -7.92 1.10
N ARG A 56 -17.01 -6.76 0.65
CA ARG A 56 -18.39 -6.31 0.92
C ARG A 56 -19.42 -7.28 0.36
N GLU A 57 -19.16 -7.84 -0.82
CA GLU A 57 -20.03 -8.85 -1.44
C GLU A 57 -20.02 -10.15 -0.65
N ILE A 58 -18.85 -10.65 -0.25
CA ILE A 58 -18.71 -11.90 0.51
C ILE A 58 -19.33 -11.78 1.92
N TRP A 59 -19.01 -10.69 2.63
CA TRP A 59 -19.44 -10.49 4.01
C TRP A 59 -20.85 -9.92 4.13
N ASN A 60 -21.46 -9.50 3.03
CA ASN A 60 -22.75 -8.83 2.99
C ASN A 60 -22.83 -7.66 4.01
N ALA A 61 -21.75 -6.89 4.10
CA ALA A 61 -21.58 -5.83 5.07
C ALA A 61 -20.81 -4.65 4.46
N PRO A 62 -21.18 -3.38 4.77
CA PRO A 62 -20.47 -2.23 4.24
C PRO A 62 -19.07 -2.12 4.85
N ILE A 63 -18.09 -1.80 3.99
CA ILE A 63 -16.72 -1.46 4.39
C ILE A 63 -16.47 0.01 4.01
N VAL A 64 -16.23 0.85 5.02
CA VAL A 64 -15.91 2.27 4.84
C VAL A 64 -14.41 2.40 4.66
N VAL A 65 -13.99 2.96 3.53
CA VAL A 65 -12.58 3.23 3.24
C VAL A 65 -12.19 4.61 3.78
N GLU A 66 -11.16 4.65 4.62
CA GLU A 66 -10.64 5.87 5.23
C GLU A 66 -9.18 6.11 4.88
N ASN A 67 -8.92 7.16 4.11
CA ASN A 67 -7.58 7.60 3.76
C ASN A 67 -6.97 8.42 4.92
N ARG A 68 -5.91 7.89 5.54
CA ARG A 68 -5.18 8.50 6.66
C ARG A 68 -3.69 8.61 6.30
N GLY A 69 -3.39 9.52 5.38
CA GLY A 69 -2.02 9.74 4.89
C GLY A 69 -1.11 10.50 5.85
N GLY A 70 0.20 10.38 5.62
CA GLY A 70 1.25 11.17 6.28
C GLY A 70 2.26 10.32 7.06
N GLY A 71 3.49 10.85 7.20
CA GLY A 71 4.59 10.18 7.90
C GLY A 71 4.91 8.79 7.36
N SER A 72 4.88 8.58 6.04
CA SER A 72 5.11 7.26 5.43
C SER A 72 4.22 6.16 6.03
N GLY A 73 2.95 6.52 6.18
CA GLY A 73 1.90 5.66 6.69
C GLY A 73 1.84 5.49 8.20
N ILE A 74 2.77 6.11 8.95
CA ILE A 74 2.77 6.06 10.42
C ILE A 74 1.47 6.57 11.01
N ILE A 75 0.91 7.66 10.47
CA ILE A 75 -0.35 8.24 10.98
C ILE A 75 -1.50 7.24 10.83
N GLY A 76 -1.61 6.60 9.67
CA GLY A 76 -2.64 5.58 9.42
C GLY A 76 -2.46 4.33 10.27
N ALA A 77 -1.23 3.86 10.44
CA ALA A 77 -0.93 2.69 11.27
C ALA A 77 -1.21 2.96 12.76
N ALA A 78 -0.76 4.10 13.29
CA ALA A 78 -1.05 4.51 14.67
C ALA A 78 -2.56 4.66 14.92
N TYR A 79 -3.29 5.18 13.92
CA TYR A 79 -4.74 5.26 13.97
C TYR A 79 -5.40 3.87 14.03
N ALA A 80 -5.01 2.96 13.14
CA ALA A 80 -5.56 1.62 13.08
C ALA A 80 -5.23 0.81 14.35
N LYS A 81 -4.01 0.92 14.87
CA LYS A 81 -3.60 0.34 16.16
C LYS A 81 -4.55 0.72 17.30
N GLY A 82 -5.04 1.96 17.32
CA GLY A 82 -5.94 2.45 18.37
C GLY A 82 -7.35 1.86 18.32
N ALA A 83 -7.69 1.07 17.31
CA ALA A 83 -9.00 0.44 17.18
C ALA A 83 -9.12 -0.82 18.04
N PRO A 84 -10.35 -1.21 18.44
CA PRO A 84 -10.57 -2.48 19.12
C PRO A 84 -10.06 -3.68 18.30
N PRO A 85 -9.44 -4.69 18.94
CA PRO A 85 -8.98 -5.91 18.27
C PRO A 85 -10.14 -6.90 18.01
N ASP A 86 -11.22 -6.40 17.43
CA ASP A 86 -12.45 -7.15 17.18
C ASP A 86 -12.60 -7.57 15.71
N GLY A 87 -11.61 -7.24 14.86
CA GLY A 87 -11.62 -7.51 13.42
C GLY A 87 -12.59 -6.65 12.62
N ARG A 88 -13.03 -5.50 13.14
CA ARG A 88 -13.86 -4.54 12.39
C ARG A 88 -13.05 -3.44 11.72
N THR A 89 -11.85 -3.17 12.24
CA THR A 89 -10.89 -2.26 11.62
C THR A 89 -9.80 -3.05 10.92
N LEU A 90 -9.73 -2.88 9.61
CA LEU A 90 -8.70 -3.41 8.73
C LEU A 90 -7.70 -2.30 8.39
N PHE A 91 -6.47 -2.72 8.10
CA PHE A 91 -5.39 -1.85 7.69
C PHE A 91 -4.78 -2.31 6.38
N PHE A 92 -4.59 -1.37 5.46
CA PHE A 92 -3.90 -1.60 4.20
C PHE A 92 -2.40 -1.47 4.40
N GLY A 93 -1.72 -2.60 4.54
CA GLY A 93 -0.29 -2.70 4.77
C GLY A 93 0.53 -2.61 3.49
N TYR A 94 1.75 -2.09 3.62
CA TYR A 94 2.78 -2.09 2.58
C TYR A 94 4.18 -2.12 3.24
N ALA A 95 5.21 -2.26 2.42
CA ALA A 95 6.62 -2.37 2.83
C ALA A 95 7.06 -1.34 3.88
N GLY A 96 6.67 -0.06 3.76
CA GLY A 96 7.03 0.95 4.74
C GLY A 96 6.47 0.62 6.12
N THR A 97 5.14 0.52 6.23
CA THR A 97 4.47 0.29 7.52
C THR A 97 4.84 -1.01 8.21
N HIS A 98 5.04 -2.10 7.46
CA HIS A 98 5.14 -3.44 8.02
C HIS A 98 6.48 -4.14 7.75
N ALA A 99 7.48 -3.41 7.26
CA ALA A 99 8.84 -3.92 7.13
C ALA A 99 9.95 -2.87 7.31
N ALA A 100 9.80 -1.65 6.77
CA ALA A 100 10.88 -0.64 6.80
C ALA A 100 10.84 0.25 8.05
N ASN A 101 9.67 0.76 8.42
CA ASN A 101 9.53 1.87 9.38
C ASN A 101 10.11 1.52 10.76
N ALA A 102 10.03 0.26 11.19
CA ALA A 102 10.61 -0.19 12.46
C ALA A 102 12.15 -0.09 12.50
N SER A 103 12.80 0.01 11.34
CA SER A 103 14.25 0.24 11.23
C SER A 103 14.61 1.68 10.85
N LEU A 104 13.67 2.43 10.24
CA LEU A 104 13.89 3.81 9.80
C LEU A 104 13.64 4.86 10.88
N PHE A 105 12.72 4.58 11.81
CA PHE A 105 12.27 5.51 12.84
C PHE A 105 12.60 4.96 14.22
N LYS A 106 13.37 5.71 15.01
CA LYS A 106 13.71 5.38 16.40
C LYS A 106 12.46 5.30 17.28
N ASN A 107 11.50 6.18 17.03
CA ASN A 107 10.27 6.31 17.82
C ASN A 107 9.03 5.99 16.99
N LEU A 108 8.85 4.71 16.65
CA LEU A 108 7.65 4.25 15.95
C LEU A 108 6.47 4.09 16.94
N PRO A 109 5.30 4.71 16.72
CA PRO A 109 4.17 4.65 17.67
C PRO A 109 3.35 3.35 17.61
N TYR A 110 3.80 2.37 16.82
CA TYR A 110 3.19 1.05 16.69
C TYR A 110 4.25 -0.02 16.47
N ASP A 111 3.92 -1.25 16.83
CA ASP A 111 4.67 -2.44 16.51
C ASP A 111 4.00 -3.14 15.31
N PRO A 112 4.71 -3.32 14.17
CA PRO A 112 4.11 -3.88 12.96
C PRO A 112 3.68 -5.36 13.10
N VAL A 113 4.12 -6.06 14.16
CA VAL A 113 3.79 -7.46 14.42
C VAL A 113 2.80 -7.58 15.57
N ALA A 114 3.08 -6.94 16.71
CA ALA A 114 2.26 -7.09 17.91
C ALA A 114 0.91 -6.33 17.82
N ASP A 115 0.87 -5.21 17.10
CA ASP A 115 -0.34 -4.36 17.01
C ASP A 115 -1.26 -4.75 15.84
N PHE A 116 -0.94 -5.80 15.07
CA PHE A 116 -1.71 -6.20 13.89
C PHE A 116 -1.78 -7.71 13.69
N THR A 117 -2.93 -8.20 13.19
CA THR A 117 -3.08 -9.58 12.73
C THR A 117 -2.95 -9.65 11.21
N PRO A 118 -2.01 -10.43 10.64
CA PRO A 118 -1.90 -10.62 9.20
C PRO A 118 -3.12 -11.36 8.64
N ILE A 119 -3.71 -10.86 7.54
CA ILE A 119 -4.82 -11.52 6.83
C ILE A 119 -4.33 -12.15 5.52
N GLY A 120 -3.59 -11.41 4.69
CA GLY A 120 -2.98 -11.97 3.48
C GLY A 120 -2.39 -10.91 2.55
N LEU A 121 -1.61 -11.36 1.56
CA LEU A 121 -1.19 -10.54 0.44
C LEU A 121 -2.37 -10.23 -0.49
N ILE A 122 -2.26 -9.10 -1.19
CA ILE A 122 -3.26 -8.64 -2.16
C ILE A 122 -2.65 -8.66 -3.56
N ALA A 123 -1.58 -7.91 -3.74
CA ALA A 123 -0.89 -7.72 -5.01
C ALA A 123 0.47 -7.10 -4.75
N ASP A 124 1.32 -7.10 -5.77
CA ASP A 124 2.49 -6.24 -5.83
C ASP A 124 2.58 -5.51 -7.17
N THR A 125 3.53 -4.59 -7.26
CA THR A 125 3.89 -3.92 -8.50
C THR A 125 5.40 -3.70 -8.56
N PRO A 126 6.10 -4.25 -9.57
CA PRO A 126 7.48 -3.88 -9.82
C PRO A 126 7.57 -2.41 -10.23
N LEU A 127 8.71 -1.79 -9.97
CA LEU A 127 8.93 -0.37 -10.23
C LEU A 127 9.73 -0.19 -11.52
N LEU A 128 9.49 0.93 -12.20
CA LEU A 128 10.25 1.35 -13.37
C LEU A 128 11.41 2.24 -12.93
N ILE A 129 12.59 2.00 -13.47
CA ILE A 129 13.71 2.93 -13.38
C ILE A 129 13.47 4.01 -14.44
N LEU A 130 12.82 5.10 -14.03
CA LEU A 130 12.29 6.12 -14.93
C LEU A 130 13.19 7.35 -14.94
N VAL A 131 13.49 7.87 -16.13
CA VAL A 131 14.29 9.09 -16.32
C VAL A 131 13.64 10.01 -17.34
N ASN A 132 14.16 11.23 -17.47
CA ASN A 132 13.73 12.14 -18.53
C ASN A 132 14.09 11.56 -19.91
N GLY A 133 13.23 11.76 -20.92
CA GLY A 133 13.48 11.27 -22.29
C GLY A 133 14.74 11.84 -22.94
N SER A 134 15.20 13.00 -22.49
CA SER A 134 16.44 13.67 -22.93
C SER A 134 17.66 13.38 -22.06
N ALA A 135 17.58 12.41 -21.12
CA ALA A 135 18.72 12.01 -20.29
C ALA A 135 19.92 11.56 -21.16
N PRO A 136 21.18 11.77 -20.70
CA PRO A 136 22.39 11.47 -21.47
C PRO A 136 22.69 9.96 -21.60
N PHE A 137 21.78 9.11 -21.13
CA PHE A 137 21.85 7.65 -21.22
C PHE A 137 20.49 7.10 -21.66
N SER A 138 20.50 5.99 -22.39
CA SER A 138 19.31 5.39 -23.01
C SER A 138 18.88 4.07 -22.39
N ASP A 139 19.71 3.48 -21.53
CA ASP A 139 19.45 2.19 -20.89
C ASP A 139 20.04 2.14 -19.47
N LEU A 140 19.75 1.06 -18.73
CA LEU A 140 20.21 0.88 -17.35
C LEU A 140 21.74 0.83 -17.23
N ARG A 141 22.43 0.20 -18.21
CA ARG A 141 23.90 0.10 -18.20
C ARG A 141 24.52 1.48 -18.35
N GLY A 142 23.97 2.30 -19.23
CA GLY A 142 24.34 3.71 -19.42
C GLY A 142 24.11 4.55 -18.17
N LEU A 143 22.97 4.38 -17.48
CA LEU A 143 22.70 5.04 -16.20
C LEU A 143 23.76 4.66 -15.16
N ILE A 144 24.04 3.36 -14.98
CA ILE A 144 25.02 2.88 -14.00
C ILE A 144 26.42 3.40 -14.33
N ALA A 145 26.84 3.33 -15.60
CA ALA A 145 28.14 3.84 -16.05
C ALA A 145 28.26 5.35 -15.80
N TYR A 146 27.23 6.13 -16.15
CA TYR A 146 27.20 7.56 -15.92
C TYR A 146 27.29 7.90 -14.43
N ALA A 147 26.52 7.21 -13.59
CA ALA A 147 26.50 7.43 -12.13
C ALA A 147 27.85 7.10 -11.48
N LYS A 148 28.55 6.04 -11.95
CA LYS A 148 29.90 5.70 -11.47
C LYS A 148 30.95 6.74 -11.89
N ALA A 149 30.85 7.28 -13.09
CA ALA A 149 31.74 8.32 -13.58
C ALA A 149 31.49 9.69 -12.92
N HIS A 150 30.27 9.93 -12.42
CA HIS A 150 29.84 11.21 -11.85
C HIS A 150 29.19 11.03 -10.47
N PRO A 151 29.93 10.54 -9.45
CA PRO A 151 29.36 10.22 -8.15
C PRO A 151 28.69 11.45 -7.50
N GLY A 152 27.44 11.30 -7.07
CA GLY A 152 26.66 12.35 -6.42
C GLY A 152 26.10 13.43 -7.35
N LYS A 153 26.31 13.32 -8.67
CA LYS A 153 25.77 14.29 -9.65
C LYS A 153 24.34 14.00 -10.07
N LEU A 154 23.90 12.74 -9.97
CA LEU A 154 22.52 12.37 -10.23
C LEU A 154 21.67 12.55 -8.97
N SER A 155 20.43 12.94 -9.17
CA SER A 155 19.40 13.13 -8.16
C SER A 155 18.15 12.34 -8.53
N PHE A 156 17.65 11.53 -7.59
CA PHE A 156 16.45 10.72 -7.78
C PHE A 156 15.37 11.13 -6.78
N GLY A 157 14.17 11.37 -7.31
CA GLY A 157 12.99 11.70 -6.50
C GLY A 157 12.39 10.48 -5.79
N SER A 158 11.68 10.69 -4.69
CA SER A 158 10.76 9.69 -4.12
C SER A 158 9.45 10.33 -3.66
N GLN A 159 8.45 9.50 -3.36
CA GLN A 159 7.18 9.95 -2.75
C GLN A 159 7.28 10.18 -1.23
N GLY A 160 8.50 10.44 -0.73
CA GLY A 160 8.78 10.73 0.66
C GLY A 160 9.78 9.75 1.27
N ASN A 161 10.28 10.14 2.43
CA ASN A 161 11.24 9.38 3.20
C ASN A 161 10.63 8.06 3.69
N GLY A 162 11.12 6.92 3.22
CA GLY A 162 10.60 5.59 3.60
C GLY A 162 9.44 5.11 2.73
N ALA A 163 9.07 5.87 1.70
CA ALA A 163 8.20 5.36 0.64
C ALA A 163 8.93 4.26 -0.16
N PRO A 164 8.22 3.35 -0.85
CA PRO A 164 8.85 2.29 -1.63
C PRO A 164 9.90 2.79 -2.64
N SER A 165 9.63 3.95 -3.27
CA SER A 165 10.58 4.61 -4.19
C SER A 165 11.86 5.12 -3.54
N HIS A 166 11.85 5.44 -2.24
CA HIS A 166 13.07 5.74 -1.48
C HIS A 166 13.86 4.45 -1.20
N LEU A 167 13.17 3.42 -0.69
CA LEU A 167 13.81 2.16 -0.29
C LEU A 167 14.48 1.44 -1.45
N VAL A 168 13.81 1.40 -2.60
CA VAL A 168 14.37 0.78 -3.82
C VAL A 168 15.54 1.58 -4.40
N LEU A 169 15.55 2.92 -4.27
CA LEU A 169 16.67 3.76 -4.69
C LEU A 169 17.91 3.41 -3.87
N GLU A 170 17.75 3.23 -2.57
CA GLU A 170 18.86 2.90 -1.68
C GLU A 170 19.37 1.48 -1.91
N LEU A 171 18.47 0.52 -2.13
CA LEU A 171 18.84 -0.80 -2.62
C LEU A 171 19.58 -0.72 -3.96
N PHE A 172 19.18 0.15 -4.88
CA PHE A 172 19.83 0.32 -6.18
C PHE A 172 21.23 0.91 -6.03
N LYS A 173 21.41 1.93 -5.19
CA LYS A 173 22.72 2.50 -4.86
C LYS A 173 23.69 1.44 -4.34
N GLU A 174 23.22 0.62 -3.39
CA GLU A 174 24.00 -0.50 -2.83
C GLU A 174 24.36 -1.53 -3.90
N ARG A 175 23.36 -2.05 -4.64
CA ARG A 175 23.55 -3.16 -5.59
C ARG A 175 24.31 -2.77 -6.85
N ALA A 176 24.08 -1.58 -7.37
CA ALA A 176 24.79 -1.09 -8.55
C ALA A 176 26.16 -0.47 -8.21
N GLY A 177 26.41 -0.18 -6.93
CA GLY A 177 27.62 0.51 -6.46
C GLY A 177 27.70 1.93 -7.01
N VAL A 178 26.63 2.70 -6.84
CA VAL A 178 26.51 4.07 -7.37
C VAL A 178 26.14 5.07 -6.27
N SER A 179 26.56 6.33 -6.44
CA SER A 179 26.21 7.42 -5.55
C SER A 179 25.20 8.35 -6.22
N ILE A 180 23.96 8.33 -5.74
CA ILE A 180 22.84 9.14 -6.23
C ILE A 180 22.22 9.88 -5.04
N THR A 181 21.90 11.16 -5.24
CA THR A 181 21.26 12.02 -4.23
C THR A 181 19.76 11.74 -4.19
N HIS A 182 19.20 11.47 -3.02
CA HIS A 182 17.76 11.31 -2.84
C HIS A 182 17.07 12.66 -2.59
N ILE A 183 15.95 12.92 -3.28
CA ILE A 183 15.11 14.12 -3.10
C ILE A 183 13.66 13.70 -2.75
N PRO A 184 13.18 13.91 -1.50
CA PRO A 184 11.83 13.53 -1.12
C PRO A 184 10.76 14.55 -1.57
N TYR A 185 9.66 14.04 -2.10
CA TYR A 185 8.46 14.82 -2.46
C TYR A 185 7.24 14.37 -1.66
N LYS A 186 6.21 15.23 -1.56
CA LYS A 186 4.95 14.89 -0.86
C LYS A 186 4.01 14.00 -1.69
N GLY A 187 4.36 13.68 -2.94
CA GLY A 187 3.58 12.85 -3.85
C GLY A 187 3.89 13.11 -5.33
N LEU A 188 3.21 12.37 -6.22
CA LEU A 188 3.44 12.44 -7.67
C LEU A 188 3.16 13.81 -8.28
N SER A 189 2.21 14.57 -7.72
CA SER A 189 1.82 15.90 -8.23
C SER A 189 2.95 16.92 -8.18
N GLN A 190 3.94 16.73 -7.30
CA GLN A 190 5.15 17.56 -7.24
C GLN A 190 6.31 16.91 -7.99
N LEU A 191 6.47 15.59 -7.86
CA LEU A 191 7.60 14.85 -8.40
C LEU A 191 7.62 14.80 -9.94
N VAL A 192 6.49 14.43 -10.56
CA VAL A 192 6.44 14.19 -12.02
C VAL A 192 6.73 15.47 -12.82
N PRO A 193 6.16 16.65 -12.47
CA PRO A 193 6.54 17.89 -13.13
C PRO A 193 8.03 18.21 -13.05
N ASP A 194 8.68 17.95 -11.92
CA ASP A 194 10.12 18.20 -11.73
C ASP A 194 10.98 17.23 -12.56
N LEU A 195 10.59 15.96 -12.65
CA LEU A 195 11.25 14.99 -13.53
C LEU A 195 11.11 15.38 -15.01
N LEU A 196 9.91 15.80 -15.44
CA LEU A 196 9.64 16.28 -16.80
C LEU A 196 10.44 17.55 -17.12
N ALA A 197 10.61 18.44 -16.16
CA ALA A 197 11.42 19.66 -16.27
C ALA A 197 12.93 19.42 -16.08
N ASN A 198 13.35 18.16 -15.89
CA ASN A 198 14.74 17.76 -15.67
C ASN A 198 15.40 18.44 -14.46
N ARG A 199 14.62 18.71 -13.41
CA ARG A 199 15.10 19.21 -12.10
C ARG A 199 15.61 18.09 -11.19
N ILE A 200 15.16 16.87 -11.45
CA ILE A 200 15.71 15.61 -10.93
C ILE A 200 15.98 14.69 -12.12
N ASP A 201 16.95 13.79 -11.96
CA ASP A 201 17.44 12.94 -13.05
C ASP A 201 16.67 11.62 -13.20
N GLY A 202 16.05 11.15 -12.12
CA GLY A 202 15.28 9.91 -12.18
C GLY A 202 14.32 9.68 -11.02
N TYR A 203 13.58 8.59 -11.13
CA TYR A 203 12.55 8.17 -10.20
C TYR A 203 12.30 6.68 -10.34
N PHE A 204 12.14 5.97 -9.21
CA PHE A 204 11.61 4.61 -9.22
C PHE A 204 10.09 4.65 -9.16
N ALA A 205 9.44 4.47 -10.31
CA ALA A 205 8.02 4.71 -10.49
C ALA A 205 7.20 3.43 -10.48
N ALA A 206 6.09 3.40 -9.72
CA ALA A 206 5.02 2.47 -10.08
C ALA A 206 4.53 2.82 -11.50
N PRO A 207 4.23 1.85 -12.37
CA PRO A 207 3.81 2.15 -13.75
C PRO A 207 2.56 3.04 -13.82
N LEU A 208 1.60 2.79 -12.92
CA LEU A 208 0.37 3.55 -12.86
C LEU A 208 0.65 5.04 -12.58
N GLY A 209 0.23 5.91 -13.50
CA GLY A 209 0.39 7.36 -13.41
C GLY A 209 1.61 7.93 -14.14
N VAL A 210 2.44 7.10 -14.78
CA VAL A 210 3.59 7.56 -15.60
C VAL A 210 3.60 7.03 -17.03
N THR A 211 2.80 6.00 -17.34
CA THR A 211 2.77 5.35 -18.67
C THR A 211 2.49 6.30 -19.82
N ASP A 212 1.60 7.29 -19.67
CA ASP A 212 1.31 8.25 -20.74
C ASP A 212 2.53 9.12 -21.09
N HIS A 213 3.38 9.42 -20.11
CA HIS A 213 4.62 10.15 -20.33
C HIS A 213 5.69 9.28 -20.99
N ILE A 214 5.68 7.97 -20.73
CA ILE A 214 6.54 6.98 -21.40
C ILE A 214 6.11 6.83 -22.86
N ASN A 215 4.82 6.63 -23.11
CA ASN A 215 4.25 6.44 -24.45
C ASN A 215 4.46 7.67 -25.35
N SER A 216 4.46 8.88 -24.76
CA SER A 216 4.76 10.13 -25.49
C SER A 216 6.25 10.44 -25.63
N GLY A 217 7.14 9.60 -25.10
CA GLY A 217 8.59 9.77 -25.15
C GLY A 217 9.15 10.88 -24.25
N LYS A 218 8.30 11.52 -23.42
CA LYS A 218 8.73 12.57 -22.48
C LYS A 218 9.54 12.00 -21.32
N LEU A 219 9.20 10.79 -20.88
CA LEU A 219 9.97 10.00 -19.93
C LEU A 219 10.39 8.69 -20.59
N ARG A 220 11.47 8.09 -20.09
CA ARG A 220 11.99 6.80 -20.57
C ARG A 220 12.12 5.84 -19.39
N ALA A 221 11.47 4.69 -19.49
CA ALA A 221 11.71 3.57 -18.58
C ALA A 221 12.95 2.80 -19.04
N LEU A 222 13.99 2.77 -18.21
CA LEU A 222 15.26 2.11 -18.52
C LEU A 222 15.22 0.62 -18.19
N ALA A 223 14.48 0.23 -17.15
CA ALA A 223 14.23 -1.14 -16.78
C ALA A 223 13.03 -1.25 -15.84
N LEU A 224 12.44 -2.45 -15.76
CA LEU A 224 11.49 -2.86 -14.74
C LEU A 224 12.22 -3.67 -13.65
N THR A 225 12.01 -3.36 -12.37
CA THR A 225 12.70 -3.99 -11.23
C THR A 225 12.15 -5.40 -10.91
N ALA A 226 12.19 -6.28 -11.89
CA ALA A 226 11.63 -7.61 -11.84
C ALA A 226 12.55 -8.62 -12.55
N THR A 227 12.32 -9.90 -12.31
CA THR A 227 12.94 -11.00 -13.06
C THR A 227 12.14 -11.45 -14.28
N SER A 228 10.90 -10.98 -14.43
CA SER A 228 10.05 -11.25 -15.59
C SER A 228 9.27 -10.00 -16.00
N HIS A 229 8.88 -9.92 -17.28
CA HIS A 229 8.06 -8.82 -17.78
C HIS A 229 6.70 -8.75 -17.08
N LEU A 230 6.14 -7.54 -17.08
CA LEU A 230 4.79 -7.26 -16.63
C LEU A 230 3.89 -7.06 -17.85
N PRO A 231 2.68 -7.65 -17.88
CA PRO A 231 1.74 -7.44 -18.98
C PRO A 231 1.49 -5.96 -19.26
N GLY A 232 1.59 -5.57 -20.54
CA GLY A 232 1.46 -4.19 -21.00
C GLY A 232 2.73 -3.34 -20.90
N LEU A 233 3.86 -3.91 -20.47
CA LEU A 233 5.18 -3.27 -20.44
C LEU A 233 6.26 -4.19 -21.02
N GLU A 234 5.91 -5.01 -22.01
CA GLU A 234 6.79 -5.99 -22.64
C GLU A 234 8.00 -5.33 -23.33
N ASP A 235 7.85 -4.09 -23.79
CA ASP A 235 8.93 -3.32 -24.43
C ASP A 235 9.95 -2.77 -23.42
N VAL A 236 9.66 -2.81 -22.11
CA VAL A 236 10.59 -2.37 -21.07
C VAL A 236 11.41 -3.58 -20.62
N PRO A 237 12.76 -3.54 -20.74
CA PRO A 237 13.59 -4.66 -20.28
C PRO A 237 13.48 -4.82 -18.77
N THR A 238 13.59 -6.05 -18.29
CA THR A 238 13.79 -6.31 -16.87
C THR A 238 15.18 -5.86 -16.42
N THR A 239 15.36 -5.62 -15.12
CA THR A 239 16.68 -5.38 -14.53
C THR A 239 17.62 -6.57 -14.79
N ALA A 240 17.09 -7.79 -14.84
CA ALA A 240 17.87 -8.98 -15.21
C ALA A 240 18.41 -8.95 -16.64
N GLU A 241 17.58 -8.61 -17.62
CA GLU A 241 18.01 -8.44 -19.00
C GLU A 241 18.91 -7.20 -19.19
N ALA A 242 18.69 -6.18 -18.38
CA ALA A 242 19.40 -4.92 -18.45
C ALA A 242 20.76 -4.92 -17.70
N GLY A 243 21.22 -6.08 -17.22
CA GLY A 243 22.56 -6.28 -16.65
C GLY A 243 22.64 -6.12 -15.12
N LEU A 244 21.52 -6.25 -14.42
CA LEU A 244 21.43 -6.25 -12.95
C LEU A 244 20.49 -7.38 -12.46
N PRO A 245 20.86 -8.67 -12.66
CA PRO A 245 19.98 -9.83 -12.44
C PRO A 245 19.56 -10.09 -11.00
N ASP A 246 20.35 -9.66 -10.01
CA ASP A 246 20.01 -9.82 -8.60
C ASP A 246 19.13 -8.67 -8.07
N PHE A 247 18.64 -7.80 -8.94
CA PHE A 247 17.78 -6.68 -8.57
C PHE A 247 16.32 -6.97 -8.91
N ASP A 248 15.65 -7.66 -8.00
CA ASP A 248 14.19 -7.86 -8.02
C ASP A 248 13.58 -7.12 -6.83
N TYR A 249 12.71 -6.17 -7.11
CA TYR A 249 12.01 -5.41 -6.08
C TYR A 249 10.61 -5.07 -6.55
N SER A 250 9.62 -5.34 -5.71
CA SER A 250 8.25 -4.93 -5.95
C SER A 250 7.64 -4.29 -4.72
N SER A 251 6.85 -3.25 -4.95
CA SER A 251 6.02 -2.66 -3.90
C SER A 251 4.81 -3.56 -3.69
N TRP A 252 4.78 -4.26 -2.58
CA TRP A 252 3.70 -5.16 -2.21
C TRP A 252 2.62 -4.46 -1.37
N PHE A 253 1.42 -5.04 -1.42
CA PHE A 253 0.24 -4.62 -0.68
C PHE A 253 -0.37 -5.81 0.05
N GLY A 254 -0.75 -5.62 1.31
CA GLY A 254 -1.35 -6.65 2.13
C GLY A 254 -2.48 -6.12 3.00
N LEU A 255 -3.31 -7.03 3.49
CA LEU A 255 -4.41 -6.72 4.40
C LEU A 255 -4.06 -7.22 5.80
N LEU A 256 -4.27 -6.35 6.79
CA LEU A 256 -4.16 -6.67 8.21
C LEU A 256 -5.45 -6.31 8.94
N ALA A 257 -5.68 -6.93 10.09
CA ALA A 257 -6.65 -6.49 11.07
C ALA A 257 -5.95 -5.77 12.22
N ALA A 258 -6.58 -4.75 12.79
CA ALA A 258 -6.09 -4.05 13.96
C ALA A 258 -6.03 -4.98 15.18
N GLY A 259 -4.90 -4.95 15.90
CA GLY A 259 -4.64 -5.76 17.08
C GLY A 259 -4.60 -7.27 16.83
N GLN A 260 -4.65 -8.04 17.92
CA GLN A 260 -4.64 -9.51 17.88
C GLN A 260 -6.08 -10.04 17.92
N ILE A 261 -6.61 -10.43 16.76
CA ILE A 261 -7.96 -11.00 16.64
C ILE A 261 -7.93 -12.52 16.82
N PRO A 262 -9.04 -13.19 17.20
CA PRO A 262 -9.09 -14.65 17.31
C PRO A 262 -8.67 -15.35 16.01
N GLU A 263 -7.84 -16.39 16.12
CA GLU A 263 -7.27 -17.09 14.95
C GLU A 263 -8.34 -17.61 13.99
N ALA A 264 -9.40 -18.22 14.51
CA ALA A 264 -10.50 -18.72 13.69
C ALA A 264 -11.15 -17.61 12.84
N LYS A 265 -11.22 -16.38 13.37
CA LYS A 265 -11.73 -15.22 12.61
C LYS A 265 -10.73 -14.76 11.56
N ALA A 266 -9.44 -14.68 11.90
CA ALA A 266 -8.38 -14.33 10.97
C ALA A 266 -8.30 -15.32 9.80
N ASP A 267 -8.46 -16.61 10.06
CA ASP A 267 -8.42 -17.66 9.04
C ASP A 267 -9.59 -17.57 8.05
N VAL A 268 -10.79 -17.25 8.53
CA VAL A 268 -11.95 -16.97 7.66
C VAL A 268 -11.68 -15.74 6.79
N MET A 269 -11.24 -14.64 7.40
CA MET A 269 -10.91 -13.41 6.67
C MET A 269 -9.80 -13.62 5.63
N SER A 270 -8.80 -14.46 5.95
CA SER A 270 -7.71 -14.83 5.05
C SER A 270 -8.22 -15.57 3.82
N LYS A 271 -9.09 -16.58 4.03
CA LYS A 271 -9.72 -17.32 2.93
C LYS A 271 -10.60 -16.44 2.06
N ASP A 272 -11.38 -15.54 2.67
CA ASP A 272 -12.25 -14.61 1.93
C ASP A 272 -11.42 -13.65 1.07
N LEU A 273 -10.32 -13.11 1.62
CA LEU A 273 -9.38 -12.30 0.85
C LEU A 273 -8.76 -13.08 -0.30
N GLU A 274 -8.30 -14.30 -0.04
CA GLU A 274 -7.74 -15.20 -1.05
C GLU A 274 -8.74 -15.45 -2.19
N SER A 275 -10.02 -15.65 -1.88
CA SER A 275 -11.10 -15.75 -2.87
C SER A 275 -11.29 -14.47 -3.68
N VAL A 276 -11.26 -13.29 -3.05
CA VAL A 276 -11.34 -12.00 -3.77
C VAL A 276 -10.17 -11.86 -4.73
N VAL A 277 -8.94 -12.08 -4.26
CA VAL A 277 -7.72 -11.89 -5.05
C VAL A 277 -7.66 -12.87 -6.22
N ARG A 278 -8.11 -14.12 -6.04
CA ARG A 278 -8.17 -15.12 -7.13
C ARG A 278 -9.33 -14.93 -8.10
N SER A 279 -10.32 -14.10 -7.78
CA SER A 279 -11.46 -13.90 -8.65
C SER A 279 -11.05 -13.29 -10.00
N GLU A 280 -11.65 -13.77 -11.09
CA GLU A 280 -11.41 -13.21 -12.43
C GLU A 280 -11.63 -11.68 -12.48
N PRO A 281 -12.67 -11.10 -11.84
CA PRO A 281 -12.85 -9.65 -11.81
C PRO A 281 -11.73 -8.89 -11.10
N PHE A 282 -11.07 -9.48 -10.11
CA PHE A 282 -9.91 -8.85 -9.46
C PHE A 282 -8.66 -9.00 -10.32
N GLN A 283 -8.40 -10.21 -10.82
CA GLN A 283 -7.24 -10.52 -11.67
C GLN A 283 -7.18 -9.61 -12.90
N LYS A 284 -8.28 -9.48 -13.64
CA LYS A 284 -8.37 -8.61 -14.80
C LYS A 284 -8.17 -7.14 -14.44
N TRP A 285 -8.86 -6.67 -13.39
CA TRP A 285 -8.74 -5.28 -12.93
C TRP A 285 -7.31 -4.91 -12.52
N ALA A 286 -6.58 -5.85 -11.91
CA ALA A 286 -5.20 -5.70 -11.46
C ALA A 286 -4.23 -5.68 -12.65
N GLN A 287 -4.39 -6.61 -13.60
CA GLN A 287 -3.58 -6.67 -14.82
C GLN A 287 -3.69 -5.38 -15.63
N ASP A 288 -4.91 -4.86 -15.82
CA ASP A 288 -5.19 -3.58 -16.50
C ASP A 288 -4.51 -2.36 -15.81
N ARG A 289 -3.94 -2.55 -14.61
CA ARG A 289 -3.32 -1.52 -13.77
C ARG A 289 -1.87 -1.85 -13.41
N PHE A 290 -1.23 -2.78 -14.11
CA PHE A 290 0.17 -3.14 -13.89
C PHE A 290 0.44 -3.67 -12.46
N LEU A 291 -0.52 -4.42 -11.93
CA LEU A 291 -0.43 -5.11 -10.65
C LEU A 291 -0.35 -6.62 -10.89
N ARG A 292 0.48 -7.32 -10.11
CA ARG A 292 0.47 -8.78 -10.05
C ARG A 292 -0.32 -9.21 -8.82
N PRO A 293 -1.47 -9.86 -8.96
CA PRO A 293 -2.21 -10.38 -7.83
C PRO A 293 -1.41 -11.44 -7.06
N LEU A 294 -1.39 -11.34 -5.74
CA LEU A 294 -0.69 -12.27 -4.86
C LEU A 294 -1.66 -12.80 -3.82
N ALA A 295 -2.25 -13.97 -4.09
CA ALA A 295 -3.11 -14.65 -3.13
C ALA A 295 -2.27 -15.51 -2.20
N SER A 296 -2.35 -15.28 -0.89
CA SER A 296 -1.58 -16.02 0.11
C SER A 296 -2.44 -16.39 1.32
N SER A 297 -2.02 -17.42 2.06
CA SER A 297 -2.51 -17.61 3.43
C SER A 297 -1.97 -16.51 4.35
N ARG A 298 -2.56 -16.38 5.55
CA ARG A 298 -2.03 -15.49 6.59
C ARG A 298 -0.62 -15.87 7.04
N SER A 299 -0.29 -17.16 7.07
CA SER A 299 1.03 -17.64 7.50
C SER A 299 2.10 -17.28 6.46
N GLN A 300 1.81 -17.51 5.17
CA GLN A 300 2.66 -17.09 4.07
C GLN A 300 2.88 -15.57 4.08
N PHE A 301 1.85 -14.79 4.39
CA PHE A 301 1.99 -13.34 4.49
C PHE A 301 2.83 -12.91 5.70
N ALA A 302 2.68 -13.57 6.86
CA ALA A 302 3.52 -13.30 8.03
C ALA A 302 5.00 -13.61 7.75
N ASP A 303 5.30 -14.75 7.14
CA ASP A 303 6.65 -15.14 6.73
C ASP A 303 7.24 -14.15 5.73
N PHE A 304 6.44 -13.73 4.74
CA PHE A 304 6.82 -12.71 3.77
C PHE A 304 7.17 -11.38 4.44
N MET A 305 6.35 -10.89 5.39
CA MET A 305 6.65 -9.64 6.11
C MET A 305 7.95 -9.75 6.93
N ALA A 306 8.21 -10.90 7.54
CA ALA A 306 9.46 -11.14 8.27
C ALA A 306 10.68 -11.12 7.33
N GLU A 307 10.57 -11.74 6.15
CA GLU A 307 11.62 -11.70 5.12
C GLU A 307 11.88 -10.27 4.62
N GLN A 308 10.81 -9.52 4.31
CA GLN A 308 10.90 -8.13 3.88
C GLN A 308 11.53 -7.24 4.96
N THR A 309 11.19 -7.47 6.23
CA THR A 309 11.80 -6.76 7.36
C THR A 309 13.29 -7.02 7.44
N ARG A 310 13.73 -8.27 7.27
CA ARG A 310 15.16 -8.62 7.27
C ARG A 310 15.90 -7.96 6.10
N LEU A 311 15.33 -8.02 4.89
CA LEU A 311 15.90 -7.39 3.70
C LEU A 311 16.04 -5.88 3.89
N LEU A 312 14.96 -5.20 4.27
CA LEU A 312 14.94 -3.74 4.40
C LEU A 312 15.78 -3.26 5.57
N ARG A 313 15.80 -3.99 6.70
CA ARG A 313 16.71 -3.67 7.81
C ARG A 313 18.17 -3.76 7.38
N HIS A 314 18.54 -4.77 6.60
CA HIS A 314 19.91 -4.88 6.08
C HIS A 314 20.28 -3.64 5.26
N ILE A 315 19.41 -3.25 4.32
CA ILE A 315 19.62 -2.07 3.46
C ILE A 315 19.71 -0.80 4.29
N ILE A 316 18.77 -0.59 5.21
CA ILE A 316 18.71 0.62 6.04
C ILE A 316 20.00 0.78 6.87
N VAL A 317 20.49 -0.31 7.45
CA VAL A 317 21.72 -0.31 8.24
C VAL A 317 22.97 -0.18 7.36
N SER A 318 23.02 -0.85 6.20
CA SER A 318 24.18 -0.81 5.28
C SER A 318 24.36 0.56 4.62
N THR A 319 23.27 1.29 4.42
CA THR A 319 23.24 2.61 3.75
C THR A 319 23.11 3.80 4.70
N ASP A 320 23.10 3.55 6.02
CA ASP A 320 23.00 4.55 7.09
C ASP A 320 21.80 5.49 6.94
N ILE A 321 20.67 4.94 6.48
CA ILE A 321 19.43 5.71 6.36
C ILE A 321 18.80 5.81 7.75
N THR A 322 18.71 7.04 8.26
CA THR A 322 17.89 7.34 9.44
C THR A 322 16.97 8.51 9.11
N LEU A 323 15.70 8.41 9.51
CA LEU A 323 14.70 9.44 9.23
C LEU A 323 14.40 10.32 10.46
N ASP A 324 14.94 9.96 11.62
CA ASP A 324 14.96 10.71 12.90
C ASP A 324 16.12 10.27 13.82
#